data_AF-A0A9N9R6I1-F1
#
_entry.id   AF-A0A9N9R6I1-F1
#
_cell.length_a   1.000
_cell.length_b   1.000
_cell.length_c   1.000
_cell.angle_alpha   90.00
_cell.angle_beta   90.00
_cell.angle_gamma   90.00
#
_symmetry.space_group_name_H-M   'P 1'
#
loop_
_entity.id
_entity.type
_entity.pdbx_description
1 polymer ?
#
loop_
_entity_poly.entity_id
_entity_poly.type
_entity_poly.pdbx_seq_one_letter_code
_entity_poly.pdbx_strand_id
1 'polypeptide(L)' 'MFAIRNLVRSNVQFAKNVTPIRNMSVTATPARNKVSNGEMIVLASLMVIGWSAIPAWVLVNIKNYRGN' A
#
# COMPACT_ATOMS: atom_id res chain seq x y z
N MET A 1 -5.19 12.23 44.63
CA MET A 1 -4.29 11.25 43.97
C MET A 1 -5.03 10.12 43.23
N PHE A 2 -6.20 9.66 43.72
CA PHE A 2 -6.98 8.59 43.09
C PHE A 2 -7.53 8.93 41.69
N ALA A 3 -8.03 10.15 41.45
CA ALA A 3 -8.56 10.57 40.15
C ALA A 3 -7.49 10.57 39.05
N ILE A 4 -6.28 11.01 39.38
CA ILE A 4 -5.12 11.03 38.46
C ILE A 4 -4.70 9.60 38.11
N ARG A 5 -4.67 8.68 39.09
CA ARG A 5 -4.39 7.25 38.83
C ARG A 5 -5.42 6.61 37.90
N ASN A 6 -6.71 6.95 38.06
CA ASN A 6 -7.76 6.42 37.18
C ASN A 6 -7.65 6.96 35.75
N LEU A 7 -7.34 8.25 35.58
CA LEU A 7 -7.09 8.86 34.27
C LEU A 7 -5.91 8.19 33.54
N VAL A 8 -4.78 8.03 34.22
CA VAL A 8 -3.60 7.36 33.65
C VAL A 8 -3.90 5.91 33.28
N ARG A 9 -4.61 5.16 34.13
CA ARG A 9 -4.99 3.77 33.87
C ARG A 9 -5.95 3.63 32.69
N SER A 10 -6.91 4.55 32.55
CA SER A 10 -7.84 4.57 31.42
C SER A 10 -7.14 4.80 30.08
N ASN A 11 -6.19 5.73 30.03
CA ASN A 11 -5.41 6.03 28.82
C ASN A 11 -4.54 4.85 28.36
N VAL A 12 -3.98 4.08 29.31
CA VAL A 12 -3.23 2.86 29.00
C VAL A 12 -4.15 1.76 28.44
N GLN A 13 -5.40 1.69 28.90
CA GLN A 13 -6.40 0.76 28.37
C GLN A 13 -6.83 1.13 26.95
N PHE A 14 -7.05 2.42 26.68
CA PHE A 14 -7.36 2.92 25.34
C PHE A 14 -6.19 2.68 24.38
N ALA A 15 -4.96 2.99 24.78
CA ALA A 15 -3.75 2.77 23.98
C ALA A 15 -3.56 1.29 23.58
N LYS A 16 -3.90 0.34 24.47
CA LYS A 16 -3.84 -1.10 24.17
C LYS A 16 -4.90 -1.58 23.18
N ASN A 17 -5.98 -0.82 22.99
CA ASN A 17 -7.06 -1.14 22.05
C ASN A 17 -6.93 -0.43 20.69
N VAL A 18 -6.05 0.59 20.56
CA VAL A 18 -5.85 1.34 19.30
C VAL A 18 -5.17 0.48 18.23
N THR A 19 -4.29 -0.43 18.64
CA THR A 19 -3.68 -1.43 17.75
C THR A 19 -3.90 -2.81 18.36
N PRO A 20 -5.02 -3.49 18.08
CA PRO A 20 -5.14 -4.88 18.43
C PRO A 20 -4.09 -5.67 17.64
N ILE A 21 -2.93 -5.92 18.24
CA ILE A 21 -1.94 -6.88 17.76
C ILE A 21 -2.57 -8.26 17.95
N ARG A 22 -3.45 -8.63 17.04
CA ARG A 22 -3.92 -10.00 16.92
C ARG A 22 -2.82 -10.75 16.18
N ASN A 23 -2.27 -11.79 16.80
CA ASN A 23 -1.51 -12.82 16.09
C ASN A 23 -2.48 -13.52 15.14
N MET A 24 -2.77 -12.87 14.02
CA MET A 24 -3.73 -13.33 13.04
C MET A 24 -2.94 -14.10 12.00
N SER A 25 -2.87 -15.42 12.15
CA SER A 25 -2.35 -16.28 11.10
C SER A 25 -3.35 -16.23 9.93
N VAL A 26 -3.01 -15.49 8.87
CA VAL A 26 -3.77 -15.53 7.63
C VAL A 26 -3.35 -16.79 6.88
N THR A 27 -4.17 -17.84 6.96
CA THR A 27 -4.00 -19.03 6.11
C THR A 27 -4.55 -18.70 4.73
N ALA A 28 -3.67 -18.50 3.75
CA ALA A 28 -4.09 -18.32 2.37
C ALA A 28 -4.66 -19.63 1.83
N THR A 29 -5.93 -19.63 1.43
CA THR A 29 -6.52 -20.75 0.67
C THR A 29 -5.88 -20.83 -0.72
N PRO A 30 -5.80 -22.03 -1.34
CA PRO A 30 -5.29 -22.15 -2.70
C PRO A 30 -6.05 -21.23 -3.67
N ALA A 31 -5.33 -20.62 -4.61
CA ALA A 31 -5.94 -19.77 -5.63
C ALA A 31 -6.92 -20.58 -6.49
N ARG A 32 -8.15 -20.07 -6.65
CA ARG A 32 -9.18 -20.69 -7.50
C ARG A 32 -8.73 -20.75 -8.97
N ASN A 33 -8.09 -19.68 -9.43
CA ASN A 33 -7.46 -19.58 -10.74
C ASN A 33 -5.98 -19.29 -10.52
N LYS A 34 -5.10 -20.18 -10.97
CA LYS A 34 -3.65 -19.97 -10.87
C LYS A 34 -3.22 -19.03 -11.98
N VAL A 35 -2.52 -17.96 -11.61
CA VAL A 35 -1.81 -17.09 -12.56
C VAL A 35 -0.47 -17.74 -12.86
N SER A 36 -0.22 -18.02 -14.13
CA SER A 36 1.07 -18.53 -14.58
C SER A 36 2.16 -17.45 -14.52
N ASN A 37 3.42 -17.87 -14.47
CA ASN A 37 4.54 -16.93 -14.49
C ASN A 37 4.53 -16.02 -15.73
N GLY A 38 4.06 -16.54 -16.87
CA GLY A 38 3.92 -15.77 -18.12
C GLY A 38 2.87 -14.66 -17.98
N GLU A 39 1.68 -14.99 -17.46
CA GLU A 39 0.63 -13.99 -17.21
C GLU A 39 1.07 -12.94 -16.21
N MET A 40 1.83 -13.33 -15.18
CA MET A 40 2.37 -12.41 -14.19
C MET A 40 3.35 -11.41 -14.82
N ILE A 41 4.25 -11.88 -15.70
CA ILE A 41 5.19 -11.02 -16.43
C ILE A 41 4.45 -10.04 -17.33
N VAL A 42 3.44 -10.52 -18.09
CA VAL A 42 2.62 -9.68 -18.96
C VAL A 42 1.90 -8.60 -18.14
N LEU A 43 1.26 -8.97 -17.04
CA LEU A 43 0.56 -8.03 -16.17
C LEU A 43 1.50 -6.97 -15.59
N ALA A 44 2.66 -7.39 -15.05
CA ALA A 44 3.65 -6.49 -14.50
C ALA A 44 4.17 -5.49 -15.56
N SER A 45 4.41 -5.97 -16.78
CA SER A 45 4.87 -5.15 -17.90
C SER A 45 3.84 -4.08 -18.27
N LEU A 46 2.56 -4.45 -18.34
CA LEU A 46 1.46 -3.52 -18.62
C LEU A 46 1.31 -2.45 -17.55
N MET A 47 1.47 -2.81 -16.27
CA MET A 47 1.42 -1.83 -15.17
C MET A 47 2.55 -0.80 -15.28
N VAL A 48 3.78 -1.24 -15.55
CA VAL A 48 4.94 -0.36 -15.68
C VAL A 48 4.80 0.56 -16.89
N ILE A 49 4.39 0.03 -18.05
CA ILE A 49 4.18 0.83 -19.26
C ILE A 49 3.06 1.86 -19.02
N GLY A 50 1.94 1.44 -18.42
CA GLY A 50 0.81 2.32 -18.13
C GLY A 50 1.20 3.50 -17.23
N TRP A 51 2.03 3.26 -16.22
CA TRP A 51 2.48 4.32 -15.30
C TRP A 51 3.56 5.22 -15.93
N SER A 52 4.43 4.68 -16.78
CA SER A 52 5.57 5.40 -17.34
C SER A 52 5.29 6.09 -18.69
N ALA A 53 4.23 5.70 -19.41
CA ALA A 53 3.94 6.22 -20.75
C ALA A 53 3.74 7.75 -20.78
N ILE A 54 2.91 8.29 -19.88
CA ILE A 54 2.61 9.73 -19.86
C ILE A 54 3.85 10.53 -19.41
N PRO A 55 4.52 10.21 -18.29
CA PRO A 55 5.76 10.89 -17.92
C PRO A 55 6.84 10.81 -19.00
N ALA A 56 7.03 9.65 -19.63
CA ALA A 56 8.00 9.49 -20.72
C ALA A 56 7.67 10.42 -21.90
N TRP A 57 6.40 10.49 -22.31
CA TRP A 57 5.95 11.40 -23.36
C TRP A 57 6.25 12.87 -23.03
N VAL A 58 5.94 13.29 -21.81
CA VAL A 58 6.18 14.66 -21.34
C VAL A 58 7.67 14.98 -21.33
N LEU A 59 8.50 14.07 -20.81
CA LEU A 59 9.95 14.26 -20.74
C LEU A 59 10.60 14.35 -22.13
N VAL A 60 10.15 13.51 -23.08
CA VAL A 60 10.64 13.55 -24.47
C VAL A 60 10.23 14.86 -25.15
N ASN A 61 9.02 15.36 -24.88
CA ASN A 61 8.49 16.58 -25.50
C ASN A 61 8.78 17.86 -24.72
N ILE A 62 9.59 17.82 -23.66
CA ILE A 62 9.81 18.99 -22.79
C ILE A 62 10.37 20.21 -23.54
N LYS A 63 11.15 19.97 -24.60
CA LYS A 63 11.69 21.02 -25.47
C LYS A 63 10.61 21.74 -26.27
N ASN A 64 9.51 21.06 -26.62
CA ASN A 64 8.38 21.65 -27.34
C ASN A 64 7.51 22.52 -26.42
N TYR A 65 7.54 22.28 -25.11
CA TYR A 65 6.81 23.09 -24.12
C TYR A 65 7.59 24.33 -23.66
N ARG A 66 8.91 24.31 -23.82
CA ARG A 66 9.78 25.48 -23.65
C ARG A 66 9.65 26.38 -24.87
N GLY A 67 8.49 27.01 -25.03
CA GLY A 67 8.27 28.02 -26.06
C GLY A 67 9.47 28.96 -26.13
N ASN A 68 9.90 29.27 -27.36
CA ASN A 68 10.97 30.23 -27.65
C ASN A 68 10.92 31.44 -26.71
#